data_AF-A0A970BLH4-F1
#
_entry.id   AF-A0A970BLH4-F1
#
_cell.length_a   1.000
_cell.length_b   1.000
_cell.length_c   1.000
_cell.angle_alpha   90.00
_cell.angle_beta   90.00
_cell.angle_gamma   90.00
#
_symmetry.space_group_name_H-M   'P 1'
#
loop_
_entity.id
_entity.type
_entity.pdbx_description
1 polymer ?
#
loop_
_entity_poly.entity_id
_entity_poly.type
_entity_poly.pdbx_seq_one_letter_code
_entity_poly.pdbx_strand_id
1 'polypeptide(L)'
;MKKNILKISSLLLISIIFACTNSSKNSEIKNSENEVGENEEIIEETMLNYDDFNIAFIMSSRLYLYDVKTDDLIDFDWETDTVFNCVFSDDNQILYYTVSKNSKLIIKKADLSDTKPEISILAHLGKETQEFVTETFGEKSPLYLYNNHLILRCDFSWNEYGFTKFLEYSIENNTQKTLDFNQFAYKYGEYRESNEPNKDYNYIYKKTKELDFSIYEPDAEVSDFYFGGVSKDESKIFFVAVLGWGDYPHGPYIISNIDGSKMKILENTDMATNDMKPIWYGNNLIYISYRFVDDYTKSQQLRYTKADNNESRFIAESVDYYAVKNSD
;
A
#
# COMPACT_ATOMS: atom_id res chain seq x y z
N MET A 1 -34.32 31.86 11.92
CA MET A 1 -34.10 32.27 10.50
C MET A 1 -33.70 31.03 9.71
N LYS A 2 -34.55 30.62 8.77
CA LYS A 2 -34.27 29.54 7.80
C LYS A 2 -33.26 30.06 6.77
N LYS A 3 -32.20 29.30 6.49
CA LYS A 3 -31.41 29.47 5.26
C LYS A 3 -31.14 28.11 4.61
N ASN A 4 -32.05 27.81 3.68
CA ASN A 4 -31.91 27.17 2.39
C ASN A 4 -30.69 26.27 2.14
N ILE A 5 -31.04 24.99 2.04
CA ILE A 5 -30.50 23.94 1.19
C ILE A 5 -30.11 24.49 -0.20
N LEU A 6 -28.87 24.24 -0.62
CA LEU A 6 -28.50 24.22 -2.03
C LEU A 6 -27.98 22.80 -2.33
N LYS A 7 -28.86 21.96 -2.89
CA LYS A 7 -28.49 20.69 -3.51
C LYS A 7 -27.92 21.02 -4.88
N ILE A 8 -26.61 20.84 -5.06
CA ILE A 8 -26.01 20.80 -6.39
C ILE A 8 -25.85 19.33 -6.74
N SER A 9 -26.76 18.88 -7.60
CA SER A 9 -26.68 17.60 -8.31
C SER A 9 -25.67 17.78 -9.44
N SER A 10 -24.65 16.94 -9.50
CA SER A 10 -23.81 16.81 -10.69
C SER A 10 -23.53 15.33 -10.90
N LEU A 11 -24.44 14.70 -11.64
CA LEU A 11 -24.13 13.52 -12.43
C LEU A 11 -23.08 13.93 -13.46
N LEU A 12 -21.86 13.42 -13.33
CA LEU A 12 -20.91 13.40 -14.43
C LEU A 12 -20.71 11.94 -14.84
N LEU A 13 -21.41 11.56 -15.89
CA LEU A 13 -21.30 10.29 -16.58
C LEU A 13 -20.03 10.34 -17.44
N ILE A 14 -18.97 9.64 -17.05
CA ILE A 14 -17.76 9.50 -17.87
C ILE A 14 -17.83 8.14 -18.57
N SER A 15 -18.18 8.17 -19.85
CA SER A 15 -18.13 7.02 -20.75
C SER A 15 -16.70 6.83 -21.24
N ILE A 16 -16.03 5.75 -20.83
CA ILE A 16 -14.74 5.35 -21.38
C ILE A 16 -15.01 4.50 -22.62
N ILE A 17 -14.69 5.04 -23.80
CA ILE A 17 -14.61 4.27 -25.04
C ILE A 17 -13.19 3.70 -25.08
N PHE A 18 -13.06 2.39 -24.90
CA PHE A 18 -11.85 1.65 -25.28
C PHE A 18 -11.77 1.60 -26.81
N ALA A 19 -10.81 2.30 -27.39
CA ALA A 19 -10.40 2.12 -28.77
C ALA A 19 -8.99 1.52 -28.77
N CYS A 20 -8.91 0.19 -28.82
CA CYS A 20 -7.68 -0.52 -29.17
C CYS A 20 -7.37 -0.26 -30.65
N THR A 21 -6.39 0.60 -30.94
CA THR A 21 -5.84 0.74 -32.29
C THR A 21 -4.70 -0.26 -32.48
N ASN A 22 -4.99 -1.38 -33.14
CA ASN A 22 -3.95 -2.22 -33.73
C ASN A 22 -3.75 -1.79 -35.19
N SER A 23 -2.61 -1.16 -35.47
CA SER A 23 -2.20 -0.80 -36.82
C SER A 23 -1.11 -1.75 -37.34
N SER A 24 -1.43 -2.51 -38.39
CA SER A 24 -0.58 -2.86 -39.55
C SER A 24 -1.17 -4.12 -40.21
N LYS A 25 -1.22 -4.33 -41.52
CA LYS A 25 -0.95 -3.59 -42.75
C LYS A 25 -1.62 -4.43 -43.87
N ASN A 26 -2.22 -3.74 -44.84
CA ASN A 26 -2.67 -4.16 -46.18
C ASN A 26 -2.44 -5.61 -46.67
N SER A 27 -3.50 -6.24 -47.20
CA SER A 27 -3.49 -6.78 -48.58
C SER A 27 -4.90 -6.96 -49.14
N GLU A 28 -4.96 -7.03 -50.46
CA GLU A 28 -6.08 -6.75 -51.36
C GLU A 28 -7.23 -7.77 -51.35
N ILE A 29 -8.42 -7.26 -51.68
CA ILE A 29 -9.64 -8.02 -51.98
C ILE A 29 -9.44 -8.85 -53.25
N LYS A 30 -9.60 -10.18 -53.14
CA LYS A 30 -10.09 -11.04 -54.23
C LYS A 30 -11.05 -12.11 -53.69
N ASN A 31 -12.25 -12.13 -54.27
CA ASN A 31 -13.31 -13.11 -54.03
C ASN A 31 -12.86 -14.53 -54.43
N SER A 32 -13.10 -15.50 -53.55
CA SER A 32 -13.43 -16.87 -53.94
C SER A 32 -14.16 -17.56 -52.77
N GLU A 33 -15.40 -17.94 -53.02
CA GLU A 33 -16.20 -18.82 -52.18
C GLU A 33 -15.42 -20.12 -51.91
N ASN A 34 -15.29 -20.50 -50.64
CA ASN A 34 -15.10 -21.88 -50.20
C ASN A 34 -15.53 -21.99 -48.74
N GLU A 35 -16.51 -22.86 -48.50
CA GLU A 35 -16.94 -23.33 -47.19
C GLU A 35 -15.73 -23.86 -46.39
N VAL A 36 -15.46 -23.28 -45.23
CA VAL A 36 -14.60 -23.85 -44.20
C VAL A 36 -15.26 -23.54 -42.85
N GLY A 37 -15.44 -24.60 -42.06
CA GLY A 37 -16.20 -24.60 -40.82
C GLY A 37 -15.78 -23.50 -39.85
N GLU A 38 -16.78 -22.96 -39.17
CA GLU A 38 -16.64 -22.18 -37.96
C GLU A 38 -15.94 -23.04 -36.90
N ASN A 39 -14.60 -22.98 -36.88
CA ASN A 39 -13.89 -23.17 -35.63
C ASN A 39 -14.18 -21.89 -34.82
N GLU A 40 -15.25 -21.93 -34.03
CA GLU A 40 -15.36 -21.05 -32.87
C GLU A 40 -14.07 -21.26 -32.06
N GLU A 41 -13.19 -20.27 -32.14
CA GLU A 41 -12.07 -20.15 -31.22
C GLU A 41 -12.72 -19.98 -29.85
N ILE A 42 -12.84 -21.09 -29.12
CA ILE A 42 -13.22 -21.06 -27.71
C ILE A 42 -12.12 -20.26 -27.03
N ILE A 43 -12.38 -18.96 -26.85
CA ILE A 43 -11.59 -18.14 -25.95
C ILE A 43 -11.87 -18.76 -24.58
N GLU A 44 -10.96 -19.60 -24.10
CA GLU A 44 -10.93 -19.97 -22.69
C GLU A 44 -10.77 -18.65 -21.94
N GLU A 45 -11.88 -18.16 -21.39
CA GLU A 45 -11.89 -17.06 -20.46
C GLU A 45 -11.06 -17.55 -19.27
N THR A 46 -9.78 -17.18 -19.24
CA THR A 46 -8.88 -17.53 -18.15
C THR A 46 -9.51 -17.01 -16.88
N MET A 47 -10.01 -17.93 -16.05
CA MET A 47 -10.62 -17.55 -14.78
C MET A 47 -9.58 -16.81 -13.95
N LEU A 48 -9.95 -15.60 -13.54
CA LEU A 48 -9.16 -14.75 -12.69
C LEU A 48 -8.87 -15.49 -11.38
N ASN A 49 -7.60 -15.67 -11.04
CA ASN A 49 -7.17 -16.22 -9.77
C ASN A 49 -6.77 -15.08 -8.83
N TYR A 50 -7.56 -14.87 -7.78
CA TYR A 50 -7.31 -13.78 -6.83
C TYR A 50 -6.03 -13.98 -6.00
N ASP A 51 -5.52 -15.21 -5.92
CA ASP A 51 -4.29 -15.52 -5.21
C ASP A 51 -3.03 -14.97 -5.92
N ASP A 52 -3.10 -14.69 -7.23
CA ASP A 52 -1.94 -14.16 -7.97
C ASP A 52 -1.61 -12.71 -7.59
N PHE A 53 -2.60 -11.96 -7.09
CA PHE A 53 -2.44 -10.57 -6.69
C PHE A 53 -1.71 -10.43 -5.35
N ASN A 54 -0.59 -9.73 -5.37
CA ASN A 54 0.33 -9.60 -4.24
C ASN A 54 0.28 -8.26 -3.52
N ILE A 55 -0.43 -7.29 -4.09
CA ILE A 55 -0.64 -5.98 -3.50
C ILE A 55 -2.14 -5.72 -3.44
N ALA A 56 -2.62 -5.30 -2.27
CA ALA A 56 -3.94 -4.75 -2.09
C ALA A 56 -3.80 -3.28 -1.74
N PHE A 57 -4.57 -2.39 -2.36
CA PHE A 57 -4.50 -0.96 -2.06
C PHE A 57 -5.85 -0.29 -2.14
N ILE A 58 -5.97 0.84 -1.44
CA ILE A 58 -7.20 1.62 -1.35
C ILE A 58 -6.99 2.94 -2.07
N MET A 59 -7.88 3.23 -3.01
CA MET A 59 -7.92 4.48 -3.75
C MET A 59 -9.37 4.92 -3.86
N SER A 60 -9.66 6.18 -3.52
CA SER A 60 -11.03 6.71 -3.52
C SER A 60 -12.02 5.83 -2.74
N SER A 61 -11.59 5.32 -1.57
CA SER A 61 -12.38 4.41 -0.71
C SER A 61 -12.76 3.05 -1.31
N ARG A 62 -12.15 2.64 -2.43
CA ARG A 62 -12.36 1.34 -3.06
C ARG A 62 -11.09 0.50 -2.97
N LEU A 63 -11.26 -0.82 -2.89
CA LEU A 63 -10.17 -1.77 -2.82
C LEU A 63 -9.78 -2.23 -4.22
N TYR A 64 -8.49 -2.25 -4.51
CA TYR A 64 -7.90 -2.73 -5.75
C TYR A 64 -6.84 -3.77 -5.43
N LEU A 65 -6.65 -4.71 -6.36
CA LEU A 65 -5.63 -5.75 -6.27
C LEU A 65 -4.69 -5.63 -7.47
N TYR A 66 -3.39 -5.81 -7.22
CA TYR A 66 -2.35 -5.66 -8.22
C TYR A 66 -1.31 -6.79 -8.14
N ASP A 67 -0.91 -7.31 -9.29
CA ASP A 67 0.17 -8.28 -9.43
C ASP A 67 1.42 -7.63 -10.05
N VAL A 68 2.49 -7.55 -9.26
CA VAL A 68 3.79 -7.02 -9.68
C VAL A 68 4.43 -7.81 -10.83
N LYS A 69 4.09 -9.10 -11.02
CA LYS A 69 4.70 -9.95 -12.05
C LYS A 69 4.10 -9.70 -13.43
N THR A 70 2.78 -9.60 -13.50
CA THR A 70 2.02 -9.43 -14.75
C THR A 70 1.69 -7.97 -15.06
N ASP A 71 1.82 -7.07 -14.07
CA ASP A 71 1.35 -5.67 -14.13
C ASP A 71 -0.19 -5.58 -14.22
N ASP A 72 -0.89 -6.66 -13.83
CA ASP A 72 -2.34 -6.72 -13.84
C ASP A 72 -2.92 -5.97 -12.64
N LEU A 73 -3.96 -5.17 -12.91
CA LEU A 73 -4.71 -4.37 -11.94
C LEU A 73 -6.19 -4.67 -12.06
N ILE A 74 -6.82 -5.03 -10.94
CA ILE A 74 -8.27 -5.25 -10.87
C ILE A 74 -8.90 -4.42 -9.75
N ASP A 75 -10.16 -4.04 -9.99
CA ASP A 75 -11.06 -3.51 -8.98
C ASP A 75 -11.66 -4.68 -8.18
N PHE A 76 -11.62 -4.62 -6.86
CA PHE A 76 -12.25 -5.62 -6.00
C PHE A 76 -13.73 -5.26 -5.78
N ASP A 77 -14.53 -5.46 -6.81
CA ASP A 77 -15.95 -5.06 -6.87
C ASP A 77 -16.88 -5.90 -5.98
N TRP A 78 -16.36 -6.99 -5.39
CA TRP A 78 -17.04 -7.75 -4.35
C TRP A 78 -17.30 -6.94 -3.07
N GLU A 79 -16.54 -5.86 -2.82
CA GLU A 79 -16.81 -4.93 -1.73
C GLU A 79 -17.38 -3.60 -2.23
N THR A 80 -18.53 -3.21 -1.68
CA THR A 80 -19.27 -2.01 -2.08
C THR A 80 -19.28 -0.92 -1.00
N ASP A 81 -19.02 -1.30 0.27
CA ASP A 81 -18.90 -0.32 1.36
C ASP A 81 -17.55 0.42 1.26
N THR A 82 -17.45 1.60 1.88
CA THR A 82 -16.22 2.42 1.91
C THR A 82 -15.10 1.68 2.63
N VAL A 83 -14.06 1.26 1.90
CA VAL A 83 -12.92 0.52 2.46
C VAL A 83 -11.97 1.50 3.16
N PHE A 84 -11.54 1.13 4.38
CA PHE A 84 -10.77 2.00 5.27
C PHE A 84 -9.29 1.60 5.33
N ASN A 85 -8.99 0.31 5.54
CA ASN A 85 -7.63 -0.28 5.52
C ASN A 85 -7.72 -1.79 5.26
N CYS A 86 -6.57 -2.44 5.03
CA CYS A 86 -6.48 -3.88 4.81
C CYS A 86 -5.14 -4.48 5.27
N VAL A 87 -5.08 -5.81 5.38
CA VAL A 87 -3.86 -6.58 5.65
C VAL A 87 -4.07 -8.02 5.17
N PHE A 88 -3.04 -8.63 4.57
CA PHE A 88 -3.07 -10.06 4.23
C PHE A 88 -2.85 -10.94 5.46
N SER A 89 -3.38 -12.16 5.44
CA SER A 89 -3.02 -13.21 6.38
C SER A 89 -1.58 -13.67 6.18
N ASP A 90 -1.05 -14.35 7.20
CA ASP A 90 0.32 -14.87 7.15
C ASP A 90 0.53 -15.88 6.00
N ASP A 91 -0.49 -16.67 5.68
CA ASP A 91 -0.54 -17.63 4.56
C ASP A 91 -0.96 -16.99 3.22
N ASN A 92 -1.20 -15.67 3.20
CA ASN A 92 -1.61 -14.89 2.05
C ASN A 92 -2.95 -15.25 1.39
N GLN A 93 -3.71 -16.20 1.94
CA GLN A 93 -4.97 -16.64 1.34
C GLN A 93 -6.15 -15.75 1.72
N ILE A 94 -6.06 -15.04 2.86
CA ILE A 94 -7.14 -14.21 3.38
C ILE A 94 -6.70 -12.74 3.35
N LEU A 95 -7.57 -11.88 2.83
CA LEU A 95 -7.46 -10.45 3.02
C LEU A 95 -8.40 -10.00 4.14
N TYR A 96 -7.84 -9.54 5.24
CA TYR A 96 -8.59 -8.87 6.30
C TYR A 96 -8.67 -7.38 5.98
N TYR A 97 -9.85 -6.78 6.14
CA TYR A 97 -10.03 -5.37 5.86
C TYR A 97 -11.15 -4.79 6.69
N THR A 98 -11.16 -3.46 6.81
CA THR A 98 -12.26 -2.75 7.47
C THR A 98 -13.02 -1.87 6.50
N VAL A 99 -14.32 -1.77 6.72
CA VAL A 99 -15.21 -0.88 5.98
C VAL A 99 -15.91 0.08 6.93
N SER A 100 -16.12 1.31 6.48
CA SER A 100 -16.97 2.27 7.17
C SER A 100 -18.40 2.15 6.66
N LYS A 101 -19.33 1.81 7.55
CA LYS A 101 -20.77 1.74 7.26
C LYS A 101 -21.53 2.46 8.36
N ASN A 102 -22.35 3.45 7.98
CA ASN A 102 -23.06 4.32 8.93
C ASN A 102 -22.11 4.92 9.98
N SER A 103 -20.96 5.44 9.53
CA SER A 103 -19.90 6.02 10.35
C SER A 103 -19.20 5.07 11.31
N LYS A 104 -19.48 3.76 11.29
CA LYS A 104 -18.83 2.77 12.17
C LYS A 104 -18.00 1.78 11.38
N LEU A 105 -16.87 1.37 11.95
CA LEU A 105 -16.03 0.34 11.34
C LEU A 105 -16.56 -1.06 11.58
N ILE A 106 -16.49 -1.87 10.52
CA ILE A 106 -16.79 -3.30 10.49
C ILE A 106 -15.54 -4.01 9.97
N ILE A 107 -15.07 -5.03 10.68
CA ILE A 107 -14.02 -5.93 10.19
C ILE A 107 -14.67 -7.00 9.33
N LYS A 108 -14.10 -7.21 8.14
CA LYS A 108 -14.47 -8.26 7.20
C LYS A 108 -13.21 -9.05 6.80
N LYS A 109 -13.43 -10.23 6.23
CA LYS A 109 -12.41 -10.97 5.52
C LYS A 109 -12.91 -11.37 4.13
N ALA A 110 -11.99 -11.45 3.18
CA ALA A 110 -12.19 -12.06 1.88
C ALA A 110 -11.22 -13.25 1.76
N ASP A 111 -11.76 -14.44 1.48
CA ASP A 111 -10.95 -15.58 1.07
C ASP A 111 -10.61 -15.44 -0.41
N LEU A 112 -9.32 -15.40 -0.75
CA LEU A 112 -8.80 -15.20 -2.10
C LEU A 112 -8.26 -16.48 -2.72
N SER A 113 -8.42 -17.63 -2.06
CA SER A 113 -7.87 -18.92 -2.50
C SER A 113 -8.61 -19.56 -3.69
N ASP A 114 -9.75 -19.00 -4.09
CA ASP A 114 -10.55 -19.45 -5.22
C ASP A 114 -10.79 -18.28 -6.22
N THR A 115 -11.21 -18.64 -7.42
CA THR A 115 -11.69 -17.80 -8.50
C THR A 115 -12.88 -16.89 -8.11
N LYS A 116 -13.60 -17.26 -7.04
CA LYS A 116 -14.69 -16.47 -6.49
C LYS A 116 -14.45 -16.18 -5.00
N PRO A 117 -14.08 -14.94 -4.66
CA PRO A 117 -13.82 -14.57 -3.28
C PRO A 117 -15.03 -14.76 -2.35
N GLU A 118 -14.82 -15.39 -1.20
CA GLU A 118 -15.84 -15.51 -0.16
C GLU A 118 -15.66 -14.40 0.90
N ILE A 119 -16.64 -13.50 0.97
CA ILE A 119 -16.64 -12.39 1.93
C ILE A 119 -17.48 -12.71 3.16
N SER A 120 -16.91 -12.48 4.35
CA SER A 120 -17.63 -12.62 5.62
C SER A 120 -17.34 -11.47 6.58
N ILE A 121 -18.33 -11.15 7.41
CA ILE A 121 -18.19 -10.16 8.50
C ILE A 121 -17.62 -10.88 9.72
N LEU A 122 -16.55 -10.33 10.29
CA LEU A 122 -15.92 -10.83 11.51
C LEU A 122 -16.45 -10.13 12.75
N ALA A 123 -16.53 -8.79 12.73
CA ALA A 123 -16.98 -8.01 13.87
C ALA A 123 -17.47 -6.62 13.50
N HIS A 124 -18.44 -6.12 14.29
CA HIS A 124 -18.77 -4.71 14.37
C HIS A 124 -17.94 -4.09 15.51
N LEU A 125 -17.10 -3.12 15.21
CA LEU A 125 -16.18 -2.54 16.22
C LEU A 125 -16.86 -1.62 17.22
N GLY A 126 -18.09 -1.18 16.92
CA GLY A 126 -18.89 -0.35 17.82
C GLY A 126 -18.34 1.08 18.05
N LYS A 127 -17.23 1.44 17.40
CA LYS A 127 -16.58 2.75 17.44
C LYS A 127 -16.82 3.54 16.17
N GLU A 128 -16.81 4.86 16.31
CA GLU A 128 -16.93 5.78 15.18
C GLU A 128 -15.66 5.75 14.33
N THR A 129 -15.81 5.85 13.01
CA THR A 129 -14.70 5.76 12.04
C THR A 129 -13.65 6.83 12.31
N GLN A 130 -14.07 8.02 12.77
CA GLN A 130 -13.18 9.12 13.11
C GLN A 130 -12.25 8.82 14.31
N GLU A 131 -12.59 7.87 15.17
CA GLU A 131 -11.70 7.45 16.28
C GLU A 131 -10.43 6.73 15.77
N PHE A 132 -10.40 6.36 14.49
CA PHE A 132 -9.29 5.68 13.81
C PHE A 132 -8.61 6.57 12.79
N VAL A 133 -8.85 7.89 12.81
CA VAL A 133 -8.23 8.86 11.90
C VAL A 133 -7.42 9.86 12.71
N THR A 134 -6.20 10.18 12.29
CA THR A 134 -5.38 11.19 12.97
C THR A 134 -5.99 12.58 12.78
N GLU A 135 -5.95 13.42 13.82
CA GLU A 135 -6.40 14.81 13.70
C GLU A 135 -5.33 15.73 13.10
N THR A 136 -4.10 15.24 12.92
CA THR A 136 -2.98 16.00 12.33
C THR A 136 -3.15 16.18 10.83
N PHE A 137 -3.25 15.08 10.08
CA PHE A 137 -3.30 15.08 8.62
C PHE A 137 -4.43 14.21 8.05
N GLY A 138 -5.32 13.68 8.89
CA GLY A 138 -6.42 12.84 8.45
C GLY A 138 -5.99 11.43 8.04
N GLU A 139 -4.85 10.96 8.55
CA GLU A 139 -4.30 9.64 8.21
C GLU A 139 -5.14 8.54 8.84
N LYS A 140 -5.45 7.51 8.07
CA LYS A 140 -6.20 6.35 8.55
C LYS A 140 -5.30 5.46 9.37
N SER A 141 -5.83 4.94 10.48
CA SER A 141 -5.14 3.98 11.32
C SER A 141 -4.80 2.72 10.53
N PRO A 142 -3.55 2.23 10.58
CA PRO A 142 -3.16 0.98 9.95
C PRO A 142 -3.79 -0.23 10.64
N LEU A 143 -4.08 -1.25 9.83
CA LEU A 143 -4.53 -2.56 10.30
C LEU A 143 -3.34 -3.51 10.32
N TYR A 144 -3.03 -4.03 11.50
CA TYR A 144 -1.98 -5.01 11.68
C TYR A 144 -2.55 -6.39 11.96
N LEU A 145 -1.86 -7.42 11.50
CA LEU A 145 -2.06 -8.80 11.91
C LEU A 145 -0.87 -9.23 12.78
N TYR A 146 -1.14 -9.67 14.00
CA TYR A 146 -0.12 -10.24 14.90
C TYR A 146 -0.68 -11.46 15.61
N ASN A 147 -0.11 -12.65 15.36
CA ASN A 147 -0.48 -13.90 16.04
C ASN A 147 -2.01 -14.14 16.06
N ASN A 148 -2.68 -14.11 14.90
CA ASN A 148 -4.14 -14.23 14.77
C ASN A 148 -4.98 -13.13 15.48
N HIS A 149 -4.37 -11.99 15.76
CA HIS A 149 -5.06 -10.78 16.23
C HIS A 149 -4.99 -9.67 15.20
N LEU A 150 -6.15 -9.09 14.87
CA LEU A 150 -6.27 -7.87 14.10
C LEU A 150 -6.21 -6.67 15.05
N ILE A 151 -5.35 -5.71 14.74
CA ILE A 151 -5.07 -4.58 15.62
C ILE A 151 -5.19 -3.27 14.84
N LEU A 152 -5.96 -2.34 15.41
CA LEU A 152 -6.12 -0.97 14.92
C LEU A 152 -5.71 0.00 16.02
N ARG A 153 -4.95 1.02 15.68
CA ARG A 153 -4.70 2.16 16.57
C ARG A 153 -5.94 3.07 16.63
N CYS A 154 -6.25 3.62 17.79
CA CYS A 154 -7.39 4.53 17.96
C CYS A 154 -7.17 5.52 19.11
N ASP A 155 -8.12 6.44 19.27
CA ASP A 155 -8.13 7.43 20.36
C ASP A 155 -6.93 8.40 20.26
N PHE A 156 -6.98 9.28 19.25
CA PHE A 156 -5.95 10.28 18.99
C PHE A 156 -5.83 11.28 20.14
N SER A 157 -4.59 11.66 20.47
CA SER A 157 -4.27 12.64 21.49
C SER A 157 -3.29 13.68 20.96
N TRP A 158 -3.65 14.95 21.06
CA TRP A 158 -2.76 16.08 20.78
C TRP A 158 -1.57 16.18 21.74
N ASN A 159 -1.65 15.58 22.93
CA ASN A 159 -0.52 15.57 23.86
C ASN A 159 0.58 14.61 23.40
N GLU A 160 0.20 13.49 22.78
CA GLU A 160 1.11 12.45 22.29
C GLU A 160 1.35 12.57 20.78
N TYR A 161 0.67 13.51 20.11
CA TYR A 161 0.64 13.65 18.65
C TYR A 161 0.36 12.33 17.91
N GLY A 162 -0.53 11.49 18.47
CA GLY A 162 -0.78 10.15 17.95
C GLY A 162 -1.89 9.41 18.67
N PHE A 163 -2.17 8.19 18.20
CA PHE A 163 -3.12 7.29 18.82
C PHE A 163 -2.60 6.75 20.16
N THR A 164 -3.47 6.74 21.17
CA THR A 164 -3.10 6.34 22.54
C THR A 164 -3.58 4.94 22.91
N LYS A 165 -4.44 4.34 22.09
CA LYS A 165 -5.05 3.03 22.34
C LYS A 165 -4.99 2.14 21.11
N PHE A 166 -5.20 0.85 21.36
CA PHE A 166 -5.26 -0.19 20.34
C PHE A 166 -6.57 -0.96 20.51
N LEU A 167 -7.39 -1.03 19.47
CA LEU A 167 -8.48 -1.99 19.40
C LEU A 167 -7.92 -3.30 18.86
N GLU A 168 -8.02 -4.36 19.65
CA GLU A 168 -7.64 -5.72 19.28
C GLU A 168 -8.90 -6.55 19.03
N TYR A 169 -8.90 -7.30 17.93
CA TYR A 169 -9.86 -8.36 17.65
C TYR A 169 -9.13 -9.70 17.49
N SER A 170 -9.50 -10.70 18.30
CA SER A 170 -8.99 -12.07 18.19
C SER A 170 -9.82 -12.84 17.17
N ILE A 171 -9.18 -13.31 16.10
CA ILE A 171 -9.84 -14.11 15.05
C ILE A 171 -10.28 -15.46 15.62
N GLU A 172 -9.44 -16.11 16.42
CA GLU A 172 -9.72 -17.44 16.99
C GLU A 172 -10.92 -17.43 17.94
N ASN A 173 -10.97 -16.44 18.83
CA ASN A 173 -11.96 -16.40 19.91
C ASN A 173 -13.16 -15.52 19.59
N ASN A 174 -13.14 -14.80 18.47
CA ASN A 174 -14.16 -13.80 18.10
C ASN A 174 -14.42 -12.77 19.20
N THR A 175 -13.36 -12.29 19.85
CA THR A 175 -13.45 -11.33 20.97
C THR A 175 -12.75 -10.03 20.62
N GLN A 176 -13.26 -8.93 21.20
CA GLN A 176 -12.68 -7.60 21.05
C GLN A 176 -12.30 -7.03 22.41
N LYS A 177 -11.20 -6.29 22.46
CA LYS A 177 -10.79 -5.50 23.63
C LYS A 177 -10.03 -4.26 23.20
N THR A 178 -9.99 -3.27 24.07
CA THR A 178 -9.14 -2.09 23.90
C THR A 178 -7.96 -2.19 24.85
N LEU A 179 -6.77 -1.93 24.33
CA LEU A 179 -5.50 -1.92 25.05
C LEU A 179 -4.95 -0.50 25.11
N ASP A 180 -4.34 -0.15 26.23
CA ASP A 180 -3.40 0.96 26.27
C ASP A 180 -2.01 0.53 25.76
N PHE A 181 -1.09 1.49 25.64
CA PHE A 181 0.28 1.24 25.16
C PHE A 181 1.03 0.21 26.01
N ASN A 182 0.92 0.27 27.34
CA ASN A 182 1.63 -0.65 28.24
C ASN A 182 1.11 -2.09 28.08
N GLN A 183 -0.20 -2.24 27.95
CA GLN A 183 -0.84 -3.54 27.72
C GLN A 183 -0.47 -4.10 26.34
N PHE A 184 -0.44 -3.26 25.32
CA PHE A 184 0.01 -3.64 23.98
C PHE A 184 1.48 -4.09 24.00
N ALA A 185 2.37 -3.26 24.55
CA ALA A 185 3.80 -3.54 24.63
C ALA A 185 4.11 -4.80 25.45
N TYR A 186 3.38 -5.03 26.54
CA TYR A 186 3.51 -6.26 27.33
C TYR A 186 3.12 -7.51 26.53
N LYS A 187 2.07 -7.42 25.70
CA LYS A 187 1.53 -8.58 24.95
C LYS A 187 2.30 -8.88 23.66
N TYR A 188 2.67 -7.85 22.91
CA TYR A 188 3.25 -7.97 21.57
C TYR A 188 4.73 -7.59 21.50
N GLY A 189 5.29 -7.10 22.61
CA GLY A 189 6.57 -6.38 22.63
C GLY A 189 6.37 -4.90 22.33
N GLU A 190 7.31 -4.06 22.76
CA GLU A 190 7.41 -2.70 22.23
C GLU A 190 7.42 -2.77 20.70
N TYR A 191 6.81 -1.79 20.03
CA TYR A 191 6.82 -1.69 18.57
C TYR A 191 8.27 -1.65 18.12
N ARG A 192 8.84 -2.80 17.78
CA ARG A 192 10.26 -2.91 17.47
C ARG A 192 10.44 -2.21 16.14
N GLU A 193 11.10 -1.05 16.17
CA GLU A 193 11.84 -0.57 15.01
C GLU A 193 12.65 -1.76 14.47
N SER A 194 12.70 -1.91 13.16
CA SER A 194 13.44 -2.99 12.51
C SER A 194 14.87 -2.95 13.03
N ASN A 195 15.21 -3.86 13.94
CA ASN A 195 16.57 -3.98 14.42
C ASN A 195 17.43 -4.28 13.21
N GLU A 196 18.37 -3.38 12.91
CA GLU A 196 19.38 -3.64 11.89
C GLU A 196 20.01 -5.00 12.21
N PRO A 197 20.02 -5.95 11.26
CA PRO A 197 20.64 -7.24 11.50
C PRO A 197 22.12 -7.01 11.86
N ASN A 198 22.75 -7.99 12.52
CA ASN A 198 24.16 -7.92 12.91
C ASN A 198 25.08 -8.13 11.68
N LYS A 199 24.86 -7.35 10.62
CA LYS A 199 25.53 -7.35 9.32
C LYS A 199 25.98 -5.92 9.07
N ASP A 200 27.25 -5.74 8.77
CA ASP A 200 27.85 -4.41 8.63
C ASP A 200 27.51 -3.81 7.25
N TYR A 201 26.65 -2.78 7.24
CA TYR A 201 26.29 -2.01 6.04
C TYR A 201 27.06 -0.69 5.90
N ASN A 202 28.09 -0.44 6.71
CA ASN A 202 28.86 0.82 6.71
C ASN A 202 29.43 1.17 5.32
N TYR A 203 29.80 0.18 4.52
CA TYR A 203 30.26 0.40 3.14
C TYR A 203 29.16 1.05 2.27
N ILE A 204 27.92 0.58 2.38
CA ILE A 204 26.76 1.10 1.63
C ILE A 204 26.44 2.52 2.12
N TYR A 205 26.41 2.73 3.44
CA TYR A 205 26.19 4.06 4.04
C TYR A 205 27.25 5.07 3.62
N LYS A 206 28.52 4.68 3.60
CA LYS A 206 29.61 5.54 3.12
C LYS A 206 29.41 5.94 1.65
N LYS A 207 29.08 4.98 0.79
CA LYS A 207 28.83 5.23 -0.64
C LYS A 207 27.61 6.11 -0.87
N THR A 208 26.61 6.02 0.02
CA THR A 208 25.40 6.87 -0.06
C THR A 208 25.73 8.34 0.08
N LYS A 209 26.75 8.70 0.88
CA LYS A 209 27.20 10.11 1.03
C LYS A 209 27.82 10.69 -0.26
N GLU A 210 28.03 9.88 -1.29
CA GLU A 210 28.51 10.31 -2.61
C GLU A 210 27.34 10.64 -3.58
N LEU A 211 26.08 10.39 -3.17
CA LEU A 211 24.91 10.74 -3.96
C LEU A 211 24.59 12.25 -3.87
N ASP A 212 23.92 12.75 -4.90
CA ASP A 212 23.44 14.13 -4.96
C ASP A 212 22.06 14.26 -4.30
N PHE A 213 22.02 14.94 -3.16
CA PHE A 213 20.80 15.22 -2.38
C PHE A 213 20.25 16.64 -2.60
N SER A 214 20.83 17.41 -3.54
CA SER A 214 20.45 18.82 -3.79
C SER A 214 18.98 19.02 -4.18
N ILE A 215 18.32 17.96 -4.67
CA ILE A 215 16.89 17.96 -4.98
C ILE A 215 15.99 18.05 -3.74
N TYR A 216 16.50 17.65 -2.56
CA TYR A 216 15.79 17.75 -1.28
C TYR A 216 16.18 19.04 -0.57
N GLU A 217 17.48 19.28 -0.41
CA GLU A 217 18.01 20.52 0.16
C GLU A 217 19.31 20.89 -0.55
N PRO A 218 19.50 22.14 -1.03
CA PRO A 218 20.67 22.53 -1.80
C PRO A 218 22.02 22.23 -1.13
N ASP A 219 22.06 22.30 0.20
CA ASP A 219 23.24 22.04 1.03
C ASP A 219 23.03 20.82 1.93
N ALA A 220 22.22 19.85 1.50
CA ALA A 220 21.90 18.63 2.26
C ALA A 220 23.17 17.88 2.68
N GLU A 221 23.28 17.62 3.99
CA GLU A 221 24.31 16.74 4.54
C GLU A 221 23.67 15.51 5.21
N VAL A 222 24.15 14.31 4.85
CA VAL A 222 23.65 13.08 5.48
C VAL A 222 24.23 12.94 6.88
N SER A 223 23.37 13.18 7.87
CA SER A 223 23.69 13.14 9.31
C SER A 223 23.70 11.72 9.86
N ASP A 224 22.75 10.88 9.46
CA ASP A 224 22.58 9.51 9.96
C ASP A 224 21.86 8.61 8.95
N PHE A 225 21.70 7.33 9.27
CA PHE A 225 20.95 6.36 8.48
C PHE A 225 19.97 5.58 9.35
N TYR A 226 18.75 5.41 8.87
CA TYR A 226 17.79 4.47 9.47
C TYR A 226 17.64 3.24 8.59
N PHE A 227 17.98 2.08 9.14
CA PHE A 227 17.74 0.81 8.49
C PHE A 227 16.24 0.59 8.28
N GLY A 228 15.85 0.30 7.04
CA GLY A 228 14.47 0.03 6.68
C GLY A 228 14.16 -1.46 6.51
N GLY A 229 15.12 -2.23 6.01
CA GLY A 229 14.95 -3.66 5.77
C GLY A 229 15.82 -4.20 4.64
N VAL A 230 15.84 -5.52 4.49
CA VAL A 230 16.47 -6.22 3.37
C VAL A 230 15.42 -6.99 2.57
N SER A 231 15.69 -7.17 1.27
CA SER A 231 14.87 -8.06 0.44
C SER A 231 14.88 -9.47 1.00
N LYS A 232 13.91 -10.29 0.57
CA LYS A 232 13.77 -11.65 1.08
C LYS A 232 15.05 -12.50 0.93
N ASP A 233 15.73 -12.37 -0.21
CA ASP A 233 16.97 -13.09 -0.49
C ASP A 233 18.23 -12.38 0.05
N GLU A 234 18.03 -11.31 0.82
CA GLU A 234 19.06 -10.40 1.35
C GLU A 234 20.01 -9.79 0.31
N SER A 235 19.66 -9.85 -0.97
CA SER A 235 20.48 -9.29 -2.05
C SER A 235 20.37 -7.76 -2.15
N LYS A 236 19.33 -7.18 -1.55
CA LYS A 236 19.06 -5.74 -1.53
C LYS A 236 18.77 -5.24 -0.12
N ILE A 237 18.98 -3.95 0.04
CA ILE A 237 18.71 -3.19 1.25
C ILE A 237 17.93 -1.93 0.90
N PHE A 238 17.01 -1.53 1.77
CA PHE A 238 16.49 -0.18 1.81
C PHE A 238 16.71 0.44 3.18
N PHE A 239 16.92 1.74 3.17
CA PHE A 239 17.19 2.55 4.35
C PHE A 239 16.88 4.01 4.05
N VAL A 240 16.89 4.85 5.08
CA VAL A 240 16.70 6.30 4.96
C VAL A 240 18.06 6.97 5.13
N ALA A 241 18.36 7.96 4.28
CA ALA A 241 19.44 8.91 4.55
C ALA A 241 18.85 10.12 5.28
N VAL A 242 19.26 10.37 6.52
CA VAL A 242 18.73 11.46 7.35
C VAL A 242 19.42 12.76 6.99
N LEU A 243 18.69 13.68 6.34
CA LEU A 243 19.24 14.97 5.88
C LEU A 243 19.15 16.05 6.95
N GLY A 244 18.23 15.91 7.89
CA GLY A 244 18.07 16.86 8.98
C GLY A 244 17.30 16.28 10.15
N TRP A 245 17.61 16.84 11.33
CA TRP A 245 16.95 16.57 12.60
C TRP A 245 16.23 17.84 13.06
N GLY A 246 15.29 18.34 12.25
CA GLY A 246 14.39 19.42 12.66
C GLY A 246 13.46 18.94 13.79
N ASP A 247 12.17 19.30 13.74
CA ASP A 247 11.20 18.78 14.71
C ASP A 247 11.03 17.24 14.59
N TYR A 248 11.26 16.68 13.39
CA TYR A 248 11.30 15.24 13.14
C TYR A 248 12.47 14.85 12.20
N PRO A 249 13.05 13.66 12.36
CA PRO A 249 14.02 13.12 11.40
C PRO A 249 13.34 12.94 10.04
N HIS A 250 13.96 13.46 8.99
CA HIS A 250 13.43 13.41 7.63
C HIS A 250 14.52 13.10 6.61
N GLY A 251 14.08 12.64 5.45
CA GLY A 251 14.98 12.30 4.36
C GLY A 251 14.46 11.16 3.49
N PRO A 252 15.07 10.97 2.31
CA PRO A 252 14.56 10.06 1.32
C PRO A 252 14.86 8.60 1.63
N TYR A 253 14.01 7.73 1.08
CA TYR A 253 14.30 6.31 0.97
C TYR A 253 15.39 6.09 -0.07
N ILE A 254 16.36 5.24 0.29
CA ILE A 254 17.44 4.76 -0.56
C ILE A 254 17.26 3.26 -0.73
N ILE A 255 17.46 2.77 -1.95
CA ILE A 255 17.55 1.34 -2.25
C ILE A 255 18.90 1.03 -2.88
N SER A 256 19.49 -0.10 -2.52
CA SER A 256 20.74 -0.58 -3.12
C SER A 256 20.77 -2.10 -3.14
N ASN A 257 21.55 -2.67 -4.06
CA ASN A 257 22.05 -4.03 -3.86
C ASN A 257 23.03 -4.05 -2.68
N ILE A 258 23.21 -5.21 -2.05
CA ILE A 258 24.04 -5.37 -0.85
C ILE A 258 25.54 -5.12 -1.10
N ASP A 259 25.98 -5.21 -2.35
CA ASP A 259 27.33 -4.87 -2.81
C ASP A 259 27.51 -3.37 -3.12
N GLY A 260 26.48 -2.55 -2.87
CA GLY A 260 26.45 -1.13 -3.20
C GLY A 260 26.21 -0.82 -4.68
N SER A 261 26.00 -1.82 -5.53
CA SER A 261 25.63 -1.60 -6.94
C SER A 261 24.16 -1.17 -7.07
N LYS A 262 23.84 -0.46 -8.16
CA LYS A 262 22.47 0.00 -8.48
C LYS A 262 21.80 0.80 -7.35
N MET A 263 22.60 1.48 -6.54
CA MET A 263 22.15 2.38 -5.49
C MET A 263 21.41 3.57 -6.10
N LYS A 264 20.24 3.91 -5.54
CA LYS A 264 19.40 5.02 -6.01
C LYS A 264 18.64 5.66 -4.85
N ILE A 265 18.46 6.97 -4.94
CA ILE A 265 17.46 7.71 -4.17
C ILE A 265 16.09 7.41 -4.80
N LEU A 266 15.12 7.05 -3.96
CA LEU A 266 13.72 7.00 -4.37
C LEU A 266 13.14 8.41 -4.31
N GLU A 267 13.02 9.03 -5.49
CA GLU A 267 12.56 10.42 -5.62
C GLU A 267 11.21 10.66 -4.96
N ASN A 268 11.04 11.87 -4.41
CA ASN A 268 9.82 12.32 -3.74
C ASN A 268 9.34 11.37 -2.64
N THR A 269 10.26 10.86 -1.83
CA THR A 269 9.97 10.11 -0.62
C THR A 269 10.53 10.86 0.58
N ASP A 270 9.87 10.70 1.73
CA ASP A 270 10.34 11.24 3.00
C ASP A 270 9.86 10.34 4.15
N MET A 271 10.76 9.98 5.06
CA MET A 271 10.43 9.19 6.24
C MET A 271 9.37 9.85 7.15
N ALA A 272 9.35 11.18 7.19
CA ALA A 272 8.49 11.95 8.09
C ALA A 272 7.02 12.00 7.64
N THR A 273 6.72 11.66 6.39
CA THR A 273 5.41 11.98 5.77
C THR A 273 4.44 10.80 5.67
N ASN A 274 4.77 9.62 6.21
CA ASN A 274 3.86 8.47 6.16
C ASN A 274 4.07 7.43 7.26
N ASP A 275 2.95 6.95 7.81
CA ASP A 275 2.86 5.71 8.55
C ASP A 275 2.95 4.46 7.63
N MET A 276 2.64 4.60 6.34
CA MET A 276 2.80 3.54 5.35
C MET A 276 4.27 3.37 4.95
N LYS A 277 5.01 2.65 5.78
CA LYS A 277 6.42 2.32 5.54
C LYS A 277 6.57 1.41 4.31
N PRO A 278 7.69 1.48 3.57
CA PRO A 278 7.97 0.57 2.46
C PRO A 278 7.94 -0.90 2.89
N ILE A 279 7.44 -1.78 2.01
CA ILE A 279 7.31 -3.22 2.26
C ILE A 279 7.94 -4.01 1.10
N TRP A 280 8.70 -5.06 1.41
CA TRP A 280 9.25 -5.95 0.39
C TRP A 280 8.23 -6.98 -0.09
N TYR A 281 8.15 -7.18 -1.40
CA TYR A 281 7.58 -8.38 -2.04
C TYR A 281 8.66 -9.06 -2.88
N GLY A 282 9.28 -10.10 -2.31
CA GLY A 282 10.47 -10.73 -2.87
C GLY A 282 11.61 -9.72 -2.92
N ASN A 283 12.00 -9.35 -4.13
CA ASN A 283 13.06 -8.37 -4.40
C ASN A 283 12.55 -7.03 -4.93
N ASN A 284 11.23 -6.83 -4.93
CA ASN A 284 10.61 -5.54 -5.25
C ASN A 284 10.26 -4.83 -3.95
N LEU A 285 10.67 -3.56 -3.81
CA LEU A 285 10.27 -2.72 -2.69
C LEU A 285 9.01 -1.95 -3.11
N ILE A 286 7.91 -2.12 -2.38
CA ILE A 286 6.66 -1.40 -2.56
C ILE A 286 6.68 -0.17 -1.65
N TYR A 287 6.35 1.01 -2.15
CA TYR A 287 6.45 2.24 -1.39
C TYR A 287 5.54 3.36 -1.92
N ILE A 288 5.31 4.36 -1.07
CA ILE A 288 4.64 5.61 -1.45
C ILE A 288 5.70 6.66 -1.81
N SER A 289 5.48 7.34 -2.93
CA SER A 289 6.14 8.61 -3.27
C SER A 289 5.09 9.70 -3.45
N TYR A 290 5.51 10.96 -3.48
CA TYR A 290 4.60 12.09 -3.59
C TYR A 290 4.73 12.79 -4.95
N ARG A 291 3.58 13.19 -5.50
CA ARG A 291 3.52 14.19 -6.55
C ARG A 291 2.96 15.47 -5.94
N PHE A 292 3.73 16.55 -6.02
CA PHE A 292 3.25 17.87 -5.64
C PHE A 292 2.28 18.36 -6.73
N VAL A 293 1.02 18.56 -6.34
CA VAL A 293 -0.02 19.13 -7.21
C VAL A 293 0.10 20.66 -7.18
N ASP A 294 0.41 21.20 -6.00
CA ASP A 294 0.76 22.59 -5.74
C ASP A 294 1.65 22.64 -4.47
N ASP A 295 1.99 23.84 -4.01
CA ASP A 295 2.88 24.08 -2.86
C ASP A 295 2.37 23.45 -1.54
N TYR A 296 1.08 23.12 -1.46
CA TYR A 296 0.43 22.64 -0.23
C TYR A 296 -0.22 21.26 -0.38
N THR A 297 -0.46 20.82 -1.61
CA THR A 297 -1.19 19.59 -1.92
C THR A 297 -0.25 18.54 -2.50
N LYS A 298 -0.13 17.43 -1.78
CA LYS A 298 0.62 16.24 -2.23
C LYS A 298 -0.35 15.13 -2.57
N SER A 299 -0.11 14.48 -3.70
CA SER A 299 -0.81 13.27 -4.12
C SER A 299 0.09 12.07 -3.88
N GLN A 300 -0.44 11.04 -3.21
CA GLN A 300 0.30 9.82 -2.91
C GLN A 300 0.30 8.89 -4.11
N GLN A 301 1.48 8.47 -4.54
CA GLN A 301 1.68 7.52 -5.63
C GLN A 301 2.24 6.22 -5.08
N LEU A 302 1.50 5.13 -5.30
CA LEU A 302 1.97 3.78 -5.02
C LEU A 302 2.89 3.32 -6.14
N ARG A 303 4.07 2.85 -5.75
CA ARG A 303 5.14 2.46 -6.65
C ARG A 303 5.81 1.18 -6.16
N TYR A 304 6.52 0.53 -7.07
CA TYR A 304 7.45 -0.52 -6.71
C TYR A 304 8.79 -0.37 -7.42
N THR A 305 9.86 -0.88 -6.83
CA THR A 305 11.16 -1.00 -7.51
C THR A 305 11.25 -2.34 -8.21
N LYS A 306 11.73 -2.38 -9.46
CA LYS A 306 12.00 -3.65 -10.14
C LYS A 306 13.15 -4.42 -9.49
N ALA A 307 12.94 -5.72 -9.31
CA ALA A 307 13.91 -6.65 -8.73
C ALA A 307 15.28 -6.66 -9.43
N ASP A 308 15.34 -6.48 -10.74
CA ASP A 308 16.59 -6.59 -11.50
C ASP A 308 17.45 -5.33 -11.40
N ASN A 309 16.86 -4.13 -11.41
CA ASN A 309 17.59 -2.87 -11.64
C ASN A 309 17.22 -1.70 -10.71
N ASN A 310 16.36 -1.93 -9.73
CA ASN A 310 15.85 -0.91 -8.79
C ASN A 310 15.15 0.28 -9.49
N GLU A 311 14.68 0.13 -10.74
CA GLU A 311 13.85 1.15 -11.38
C GLU A 311 12.47 1.21 -10.74
N SER A 312 12.05 2.43 -10.41
CA SER A 312 10.71 2.71 -9.91
C SER A 312 9.66 2.57 -11.01
N ARG A 313 8.59 1.84 -10.70
CA ARG A 313 7.40 1.66 -11.53
C ARG A 313 6.19 2.21 -10.80
N PHE A 314 5.31 2.87 -11.55
CA PHE A 314 4.08 3.45 -11.04
C PHE A 314 2.98 2.40 -11.05
N ILE A 315 2.19 2.33 -9.96
CA ILE A 315 1.00 1.47 -9.88
C ILE A 315 -0.25 2.35 -9.94
N ALA A 316 -0.39 3.27 -8.97
CA ALA A 316 -1.60 4.07 -8.80
C ALA A 316 -1.30 5.43 -8.15
N GLU A 317 -2.25 6.34 -8.29
CA GLU A 317 -2.22 7.69 -7.70
C GLU A 317 -3.41 7.90 -6.76
N SER A 318 -3.28 8.81 -5.79
CA SER A 318 -4.28 9.06 -4.74
C SER A 318 -4.56 7.81 -3.90
N VAL A 319 -3.49 7.07 -3.59
CA VAL A 319 -3.56 5.88 -2.74
C VAL A 319 -3.60 6.30 -1.28
N ASP A 320 -4.62 5.81 -0.56
CA ASP A 320 -4.84 6.11 0.86
C ASP A 320 -4.18 5.07 1.78
N TYR A 321 -4.04 3.83 1.28
CA TYR A 321 -3.56 2.69 2.05
C TYR A 321 -3.07 1.58 1.12
N TYR A 322 -2.07 0.79 1.53
CA TYR A 322 -1.73 -0.46 0.85
C TYR A 322 -1.27 -1.56 1.83
N ALA A 323 -1.43 -2.81 1.39
CA ALA A 323 -0.93 -4.01 2.03
C ALA A 323 -0.26 -4.89 0.97
N VAL A 324 0.69 -5.70 1.40
CA VAL A 324 1.49 -6.56 0.51
C VAL A 324 1.51 -7.97 1.10
N LYS A 325 1.35 -8.98 0.26
CA LYS A 325 1.51 -10.38 0.65
C LYS A 325 2.93 -10.63 1.20
N ASN A 326 3.05 -11.53 2.16
CA ASN A 326 4.35 -12.07 2.53
C ASN A 326 4.93 -12.81 1.32
N SER A 327 6.17 -12.52 0.93
CA SER A 327 6.80 -13.31 -0.14
C SER A 327 7.17 -14.71 0.36
N ASP A 328 6.65 -15.75 -0.31
CA ASP A 328 6.91 -17.20 -0.09
C ASP A 328 8.28 -17.70 -0.51
#